data_AF-A0A2W4PKW4-F1
#
_entry.id   AF-A0A2W4PKW4-F1
#
_cell.length_a   1.000
_cell.length_b   1.000
_cell.length_c   1.000
_cell.angle_alpha   90.00
_cell.angle_beta   90.00
_cell.angle_gamma   90.00
#
_symmetry.space_group_name_H-M   'P 1'
#
loop_
_entity.id
_entity.type
_entity.pdbx_description
1 polymer ?
#
loop_
_entity_poly.entity_id
_entity_poly.type
_entity_poly.pdbx_seq_one_letter_code
_entity_poly.pdbx_strand_id
1 'polypeptide(L)'
;MLLLAATLAACGQSERAKQPANVTAERLLNAAGEPSQWMTYNGDYYEQRYSRLKQINTDNVGRLGLAWYADFPTNLPVEGSPLYIDGVIYQPLPWSMVVAYDAKTGRQLWLHDPQVPREWNA
;
A
#
# COMPACT_ATOMS: atom_id res chain seq x y z
N MET A 1 57.50 -6.10 18.55
CA MET A 1 56.65 -7.29 18.33
C MET A 1 55.21 -6.87 18.57
N LEU A 2 54.43 -6.88 17.48
CA LEU A 2 52.96 -6.97 17.35
C LEU A 2 52.05 -6.07 18.23
N LEU A 3 51.27 -5.11 17.71
CA LEU A 3 50.10 -5.16 16.79
C LEU A 3 48.73 -5.36 17.49
N LEU A 4 47.74 -4.59 16.98
CA LEU A 4 46.25 -4.65 17.10
C LEU A 4 45.62 -4.11 18.41
N ALA A 5 44.85 -3.01 18.41
CA ALA A 5 43.61 -2.66 17.68
C ALA A 5 42.39 -3.53 18.07
N ALA A 6 41.40 -2.92 18.72
CA ALA A 6 39.99 -3.28 18.60
C ALA A 6 39.13 -2.15 19.18
N THR A 7 38.68 -1.26 18.30
CA THR A 7 37.55 -0.37 18.52
C THR A 7 36.32 -1.22 18.87
N LEU A 8 35.79 -1.04 20.09
CA LEU A 8 34.56 -1.69 20.52
C LEU A 8 33.38 -1.15 19.69
N ALA A 9 33.03 -1.95 18.68
CA ALA A 9 31.69 -2.27 18.25
C ALA A 9 30.65 -1.14 18.38
N ALA A 10 30.47 -0.40 17.29
CA ALA A 10 29.18 0.20 16.95
C ALA A 10 28.18 -0.94 16.66
N CYS A 11 27.66 -1.56 17.71
CA CYS A 11 26.58 -2.53 17.63
C CYS A 11 25.33 -1.83 18.20
N GLY A 12 24.34 -1.52 17.36
CA GLY A 12 23.08 -1.03 17.93
C GLY A 12 22.13 -0.24 17.03
N GLN A 13 22.41 0.00 15.76
CA GLN A 13 21.34 0.32 14.82
C GLN A 13 21.02 -0.94 14.05
N SER A 14 20.20 -1.81 14.64
CA SER A 14 19.48 -2.78 13.82
C SER A 14 18.74 -1.95 12.78
N GLU A 15 19.06 -2.13 11.50
CA GLU A 15 18.17 -1.73 10.43
C GLU A 15 16.83 -2.39 10.76
N ARG A 16 15.89 -1.61 11.29
CA ARG A 16 14.54 -2.08 11.54
C ARG A 16 14.04 -2.47 10.16
N ALA A 17 14.03 -3.78 9.88
CA ALA A 17 13.58 -4.31 8.60
C ALA A 17 12.30 -3.56 8.24
N LYS A 18 12.28 -2.91 7.06
CA LYS A 18 11.20 -2.02 6.66
C LYS A 18 9.92 -2.87 6.61
N GLN A 19 9.14 -2.83 7.68
CA GLN A 19 7.90 -3.59 7.79
C GLN A 19 6.97 -3.11 6.68
N PRO A 20 6.43 -4.00 5.83
CA PRO A 20 5.42 -3.62 4.85
C PRO A 20 4.26 -2.91 5.55
N ALA A 21 3.75 -1.84 4.94
CA ALA A 21 2.67 -1.03 5.49
C ALA A 21 2.90 -0.57 6.95
N ASN A 22 4.10 -0.06 7.28
CA ASN A 22 4.38 0.56 8.57
C ASN A 22 3.63 1.90 8.73
N VAL A 23 2.33 1.81 9.00
CA VAL A 23 1.42 2.93 9.21
C VAL A 23 1.16 3.08 10.70
N THR A 24 1.77 4.08 11.32
CA THR A 24 1.53 4.43 12.73
C THR A 24 0.49 5.54 12.86
N ALA A 25 -0.02 5.76 14.07
CA ALA A 25 -0.93 6.87 14.35
C ALA A 25 -0.27 8.22 14.00
N GLU A 26 1.01 8.39 14.34
CA GLU A 26 1.77 9.61 14.03
C GLU A 26 1.92 9.82 12.51
N ARG A 27 2.14 8.73 11.76
CA ARG A 27 2.22 8.80 10.28
C ARG A 27 0.87 9.22 9.68
N LEU A 28 -0.24 8.70 10.20
CA LEU A 28 -1.59 9.09 9.77
C LEU A 28 -1.94 10.54 10.11
N LEU A 29 -1.62 10.99 11.33
CA LEU A 29 -1.79 12.39 11.73
C LEU A 29 -0.98 13.35 10.84
N ASN A 30 0.13 12.87 10.28
CA ASN A 30 1.01 13.62 9.38
C ASN A 30 0.88 13.18 7.90
N ALA A 31 -0.23 12.55 7.49
CA ALA A 31 -0.41 12.03 6.13
C ALA A 31 -0.17 13.10 5.04
N ALA A 32 -0.49 14.36 5.34
CA ALA A 32 -0.23 15.51 4.48
C ALA A 32 1.26 15.70 4.10
N GLY A 33 2.19 15.20 4.91
CA GLY A 33 3.64 15.21 4.65
C GLY A 33 4.10 14.11 3.69
N GLU A 34 3.26 13.12 3.42
CA GLU A 34 3.52 12.03 2.49
C GLU A 34 2.41 11.96 1.41
N PRO A 35 2.26 12.99 0.56
CA PRO A 35 1.11 13.14 -0.33
C PRO A 35 0.98 12.07 -1.41
N SER A 36 2.02 11.24 -1.61
CA SER A 36 2.00 10.09 -2.51
C SER A 36 1.43 8.83 -1.86
N GLN A 37 1.24 8.80 -0.54
CA GLN A 37 0.70 7.67 0.19
C GLN A 37 -0.83 7.81 0.34
N TRP A 38 -1.52 6.68 0.34
CA TRP A 38 -2.96 6.59 0.63
C TRP A 38 -3.16 5.51 1.69
N MET A 39 -2.99 5.91 2.96
CA MET A 39 -2.83 4.99 4.10
C MET A 39 -4.13 4.72 4.85
N THR A 40 -5.19 5.48 4.58
CA THR A 40 -6.54 5.31 5.15
C THR A 40 -7.58 5.34 4.04
N TYR A 41 -8.81 4.94 4.35
CA TYR A 41 -9.90 4.77 3.39
C TYR A 41 -10.14 6.00 2.50
N ASN A 42 -10.15 7.21 3.07
CA ASN A 42 -10.40 8.46 2.33
C ASN A 42 -9.18 9.40 2.22
N GLY A 43 -7.96 8.86 2.31
CA GLY A 43 -6.70 9.59 2.11
C GLY A 43 -6.09 10.17 3.38
N ASP A 44 -6.85 10.97 4.14
CA ASP A 44 -6.46 11.48 5.46
C ASP A 44 -7.66 11.52 6.43
N TYR A 45 -7.44 11.92 7.69
CA TYR A 45 -8.49 12.00 8.71
C TYR A 45 -9.54 13.10 8.47
N TYR A 46 -9.34 14.01 7.51
CA TYR A 46 -10.41 14.90 7.08
C TYR A 46 -11.37 14.20 6.10
N GLU A 47 -11.00 13.01 5.62
CA GLU A 47 -11.83 12.10 4.84
C GLU A 47 -12.35 12.73 3.52
N GLN A 48 -11.62 13.70 2.97
CA GLN A 48 -12.05 14.49 1.81
C GLN A 48 -11.81 13.80 0.46
N ARG A 49 -11.08 12.68 0.44
CA ARG A 49 -10.64 11.99 -0.78
C ARG A 49 -9.88 12.91 -1.75
N TYR A 50 -9.14 13.87 -1.21
CA TYR A 50 -8.39 14.85 -2.00
C TYR A 50 -6.89 14.51 -2.04
N SER A 51 -6.35 14.26 -3.24
CA SER A 51 -4.91 14.08 -3.44
C SER A 51 -4.23 15.42 -3.78
N ARG A 52 -3.06 15.67 -3.17
CA ARG A 52 -2.22 16.83 -3.47
C ARG A 52 -1.27 16.59 -4.65
N LEU A 53 -1.27 15.41 -5.26
CA LEU A 53 -0.46 15.10 -6.44
C LEU A 53 -0.96 15.89 -7.65
N LYS A 54 -0.02 16.39 -8.46
CA LYS A 54 -0.32 17.30 -9.60
C LYS A 54 0.29 16.87 -10.93
N GLN A 55 0.94 15.71 -10.96
CA GLN A 55 1.62 15.21 -12.16
C GLN A 55 0.62 15.01 -13.31
N ILE A 56 -0.56 14.49 -12.99
CA ILE A 56 -1.71 14.40 -13.88
C ILE A 56 -2.60 15.61 -13.60
N ASN A 57 -2.98 16.34 -14.64
CA ASN A 57 -3.78 17.56 -14.54
C ASN A 57 -4.58 17.79 -15.83
N THR A 58 -5.36 18.88 -15.89
CA THR A 58 -6.25 19.20 -17.01
C THR A 58 -5.56 19.30 -18.36
N ASP A 59 -4.26 19.62 -18.37
CA ASP A 59 -3.50 19.86 -19.60
C ASP A 59 -2.95 18.55 -20.20
N ASN A 60 -2.85 17.49 -19.40
CA ASN A 60 -2.22 16.23 -19.82
C ASN A 60 -3.06 14.96 -19.57
N VAL A 61 -4.23 15.06 -18.92
CA VAL A 61 -5.10 13.91 -18.63
C VAL A 61 -5.50 13.13 -19.89
N GLY A 62 -5.60 13.80 -21.04
CA GLY A 62 -5.89 13.17 -22.34
C GLY A 62 -4.78 12.23 -22.85
N ARG A 63 -3.62 12.18 -22.20
CA ARG A 63 -2.50 11.28 -22.52
C ARG A 63 -2.46 10.04 -21.64
N LEU A 64 -3.38 9.90 -20.68
CA LEU A 64 -3.44 8.74 -19.81
C LEU A 64 -3.76 7.47 -20.60
N GLY A 65 -3.11 6.38 -20.22
CA GLY A 65 -3.37 5.05 -20.74
C GLY A 65 -3.29 4.02 -19.62
N LEU A 66 -3.84 2.84 -19.87
CA LEU A 66 -3.77 1.70 -18.94
C LEU A 66 -2.31 1.28 -18.78
N ALA A 67 -1.77 1.38 -17.55
CA ALA A 67 -0.42 0.93 -17.24
C ALA A 67 -0.36 -0.59 -17.04
N TRP A 68 -1.33 -1.14 -16.29
CA TRP A 68 -1.51 -2.57 -16.06
C TRP A 68 -2.93 -2.82 -15.53
N TYR A 69 -3.36 -4.08 -15.58
CA TYR A 69 -4.59 -4.56 -14.95
C TYR A 69 -4.33 -5.93 -14.32
N ALA A 70 -5.20 -6.35 -13.40
CA ALA A 70 -5.19 -7.69 -12.82
C ALA A 70 -6.63 -8.18 -12.71
N ASP A 71 -6.85 -9.44 -13.07
CA ASP A 71 -8.14 -10.09 -12.89
C ASP A 71 -8.32 -10.49 -11.42
N PHE A 72 -9.52 -10.27 -10.88
CA PHE A 72 -9.84 -10.72 -9.54
C PHE A 72 -10.40 -12.15 -9.56
N PRO A 73 -10.16 -12.94 -8.49
CA PRO A 73 -10.68 -14.30 -8.37
C PRO A 73 -12.18 -14.34 -8.02
N THR A 74 -12.95 -13.34 -8.46
CA THR A 74 -14.38 -13.22 -8.21
C THR A 74 -15.04 -12.38 -9.30
N ASN A 75 -16.31 -12.67 -9.57
CA ASN A 75 -17.19 -11.90 -10.45
C ASN A 75 -18.19 -11.04 -9.66
N LEU A 76 -18.08 -10.98 -8.33
CA LEU A 76 -18.93 -10.15 -7.49
C LEU A 76 -18.48 -8.68 -7.53
N PRO A 77 -19.39 -7.73 -7.27
CA PRO A 77 -19.05 -6.31 -7.20
C PRO A 77 -17.92 -6.03 -6.20
N VAL A 78 -16.94 -5.22 -6.61
CA VAL A 78 -15.83 -4.78 -5.75
C VAL A 78 -16.05 -3.34 -5.34
N GLU A 79 -16.27 -3.12 -4.05
CA GLU A 79 -16.57 -1.80 -3.47
C GLU A 79 -15.39 -1.23 -2.65
N GLY A 80 -14.40 -2.07 -2.33
CA GLY A 80 -13.25 -1.69 -1.52
C GLY A 80 -12.41 -0.61 -2.20
N SER A 81 -12.14 0.50 -1.50
CA SER A 81 -11.14 1.47 -1.94
C SER A 81 -9.73 0.94 -1.65
N PRO A 82 -8.80 0.89 -2.62
CA PRO A 82 -7.45 0.42 -2.39
C PRO A 82 -6.67 1.35 -1.46
N LEU A 83 -5.76 0.77 -0.68
CA LEU A 83 -4.70 1.51 0.01
C LEU A 83 -3.41 1.43 -0.80
N TYR A 84 -2.66 2.52 -0.88
CA TYR A 84 -1.33 2.56 -1.48
C TYR A 84 -0.31 2.96 -0.41
N ILE A 85 0.59 2.04 -0.07
CA ILE A 85 1.55 2.23 1.02
C ILE A 85 2.90 1.69 0.58
N ASP A 86 3.89 2.58 0.50
CA ASP A 86 5.30 2.26 0.25
C ASP A 86 5.54 1.40 -1.01
N GLY A 87 4.76 1.64 -2.07
CA GLY A 87 4.88 0.94 -3.35
C GLY A 87 4.00 -0.31 -3.48
N VAL A 88 3.17 -0.61 -2.49
CA VAL A 88 2.24 -1.73 -2.50
C VAL A 88 0.80 -1.24 -2.51
N ILE A 89 -0.02 -1.82 -3.38
CA ILE A 89 -1.48 -1.65 -3.36
C ILE A 89 -2.09 -2.79 -2.55
N TYR A 90 -2.97 -2.46 -1.60
CA TYR A 90 -3.78 -3.42 -0.85
C TYR A 90 -5.25 -3.22 -1.23
N GLN A 91 -5.85 -4.22 -1.88
CA GLN A 91 -7.20 -4.15 -2.41
C GLN A 91 -8.11 -5.14 -1.65
N PRO A 92 -9.14 -4.65 -0.94
CA PRO A 92 -10.20 -5.49 -0.42
C PRO A 92 -11.07 -6.04 -1.55
N LEU A 93 -11.48 -7.29 -1.42
CA LEU A 93 -12.35 -7.99 -2.36
C LEU A 93 -13.58 -8.54 -1.59
N PRO A 94 -14.63 -8.94 -2.32
CA PRO A 94 -15.73 -9.74 -1.78
C PRO A 94 -15.25 -10.91 -0.91
N TRP A 95 -16.09 -11.34 0.02
CA TRP A 95 -15.78 -12.40 0.99
C TRP A 95 -14.62 -12.07 1.94
N SER A 96 -14.39 -10.77 2.16
CA SER A 96 -13.31 -10.28 3.03
C SER A 96 -11.91 -10.74 2.60
N MET A 97 -11.76 -11.16 1.34
CA MET A 97 -10.45 -11.42 0.77
C MET A 97 -9.68 -10.11 0.63
N VAL A 98 -8.35 -10.19 0.71
CA VAL A 98 -7.46 -9.05 0.46
C VAL A 98 -6.34 -9.49 -0.44
N VAL A 99 -6.08 -8.73 -1.50
CA VAL A 99 -4.96 -8.96 -2.41
C VAL A 99 -3.98 -7.80 -2.33
N ALA A 100 -2.69 -8.10 -2.34
CA ALA A 100 -1.63 -7.11 -2.43
C ALA A 100 -0.88 -7.20 -3.75
N TYR A 101 -0.58 -6.04 -4.35
CA TYR A 101 0.15 -5.92 -5.60
C TYR A 101 1.37 -5.01 -5.46
N ASP A 102 2.44 -5.34 -6.17
CA ASP A 102 3.48 -4.36 -6.50
C ASP A 102 2.84 -3.29 -7.40
N ALA A 103 2.77 -2.05 -6.90
CA ALA A 103 1.98 -0.99 -7.55
C ALA A 103 2.54 -0.56 -8.92
N LYS A 104 3.84 -0.79 -9.15
CA LYS A 104 4.50 -0.41 -10.40
C LYS A 104 4.25 -1.45 -11.50
N THR A 105 4.29 -2.72 -11.14
CA THR A 105 4.26 -3.83 -12.11
C THR A 105 2.91 -4.54 -12.20
N GLY A 106 2.03 -4.37 -11.21
CA GLY A 106 0.79 -5.13 -11.10
C GLY A 106 0.98 -6.58 -10.65
N ARG A 107 2.21 -6.98 -10.29
CA ARG A 107 2.49 -8.35 -9.83
C ARG A 107 1.83 -8.60 -8.47
N GLN A 108 1.00 -9.63 -8.38
CA GLN A 108 0.45 -10.09 -7.10
C GLN A 108 1.58 -10.50 -6.16
N LEU A 109 1.60 -9.91 -4.98
CA LEU A 109 2.53 -10.24 -3.89
C LEU A 109 1.95 -11.39 -3.06
N TRP A 110 0.67 -11.28 -2.71
CA TRP A 110 -0.07 -12.29 -1.96
C TRP A 110 -1.59 -12.06 -2.08
N LEU A 111 -2.35 -13.11 -1.76
CA LEU A 111 -3.79 -13.08 -1.59
C LEU A 111 -4.11 -13.73 -0.23
N HIS A 112 -4.91 -13.07 0.58
CA HIS A 112 -5.47 -13.62 1.81
C HIS A 112 -6.95 -13.92 1.58
N ASP A 113 -7.33 -15.19 1.74
CA ASP A 113 -8.72 -15.64 1.75
C ASP A 113 -9.06 -16.17 3.15
N PRO A 114 -9.96 -15.49 3.91
CA PRO A 114 -10.37 -15.95 5.23
C PRO A 114 -11.36 -17.13 5.19
N GLN A 115 -11.72 -17.63 4.00
CA GLN A 115 -12.59 -18.80 3.80
C GLN A 115 -14.01 -18.61 4.35
N VAL A 116 -14.59 -17.42 4.16
CA VAL A 116 -15.98 -17.14 4.53
C VAL A 116 -16.92 -18.12 3.80
N PRO A 117 -17.87 -18.79 4.49
CA PRO A 117 -18.85 -19.66 3.86
C PRO A 117 -19.66 -18.94 2.79
N ARG A 118 -19.73 -19.52 1.59
CA ARG A 118 -20.33 -18.88 0.40
C ARG A 118 -21.78 -19.29 0.16
N GLU A 119 -22.32 -20.12 1.03
CA GLU A 119 -23.67 -20.71 0.95
C GLU A 119 -24.81 -19.72 1.19
N TRP A 120 -24.52 -18.54 1.74
CA TRP A 120 -25.53 -17.51 2.05
C TRP A 120 -25.81 -16.54 0.88
N ASN A 121 -25.26 -16.79 -0.30
CA ASN A 121 -25.36 -15.92 -1.48
C ASN A 121 -26.46 -16.32 -2.49
N ALA A 122 -27.57 -16.90 -2.01
CA ALA A 122 -28.73 -17.23 -2.83
C ALA A 122 -29.58 -16.00 -3.18
#